data_AF-A0A5K0X447-F1
#
_entry.id   AF-A0A5K0X447-F1
#
_cell.length_a   1.000
_cell.length_b   1.000
_cell.length_c   1.000
_cell.angle_alpha   90.00
_cell.angle_beta   90.00
_cell.angle_gamma   90.00
#
_symmetry.space_group_name_H-M   'P 1'
#
loop_
_entity.id
_entity.type
_entity.pdbx_description
1 polymer ?
#
loop_
_entity_poly.entity_id
_entity_poly.type
_entity_poly.pdbx_seq_one_letter_code
_entity_poly.pdbx_strand_id
1 'polypeptide(L)'
;AKCLETGETVAIKKVLQDKRYKNRELQTMRLLDHPNAVSLKHCFFSTTEKDELYLNLVLEYVPETVHRVVKHYNRMNQRMPLIYVKLYTYQ
;
A
#
# COMPACT_ATOMS: atom_id res chain seq x y z
N ALA A 1 -3.65 -10.07 -2.66
CA ALA A 1 -3.68 -10.97 -3.83
C ALA A 1 -2.33 -11.66 -3.94
N LYS A 2 -2.23 -12.74 -4.73
CA LYS A 2 -0.96 -13.43 -4.98
C LYS A 2 -0.67 -13.39 -6.47
N CYS A 3 0.51 -12.94 -6.86
CA CYS A 3 0.98 -13.06 -8.24
C CYS A 3 1.21 -14.55 -8.54
N LEU A 4 0.57 -15.08 -9.58
CA LEU A 4 0.66 -16.51 -9.90
C LEU A 4 2.02 -16.88 -10.52
N GLU A 5 2.61 -15.95 -11.27
CA GLU A 5 3.90 -16.16 -11.95
C GLU A 5 5.07 -16.16 -10.96
N THR A 6 5.08 -15.23 -10.00
CA THR A 6 6.19 -15.06 -9.05
C THR A 6 5.89 -15.67 -7.67
N GLY A 7 4.64 -16.03 -7.40
CA GLY A 7 4.19 -16.46 -6.08
C GLY A 7 4.12 -15.33 -5.04
N GLU A 8 4.40 -14.09 -5.42
CA GLU A 8 4.54 -12.97 -4.50
C GLU A 8 3.19 -12.44 -4.00
N THR A 9 3.09 -12.11 -2.71
CA THR A 9 1.91 -11.44 -2.15
C THR A 9 1.93 -9.94 -2.48
N VAL A 10 0.80 -9.41 -2.95
CA VAL A 10 0.62 -8.00 -3.33
C VAL A 10 -0.64 -7.42 -2.71
N ALA A 11 -0.63 -6.10 -2.48
CA ALA A 11 -1.82 -5.33 -2.14
C ALA A 11 -2.42 -4.72 -3.42
N ILE A 12 -3.75 -4.74 -3.56
CA ILE A 12 -4.43 -4.10 -4.69
C ILE A 12 -5.32 -3.00 -4.15
N LYS A 13 -5.00 -1.75 -4.51
CA LYS A 13 -5.84 -0.58 -4.23
C LYS A 13 -6.67 -0.28 -5.47
N LYS A 14 -7.96 -0.60 -5.41
CA LYS A 14 -8.95 -0.32 -6.46
C LYS A 14 -9.61 1.03 -6.18
N VAL A 15 -9.48 1.99 -7.10
CA VAL A 15 -10.06 3.34 -6.98
C VAL A 15 -10.94 3.64 -8.18
N LEU A 16 -12.09 4.28 -7.94
CA LEU A 16 -12.96 4.74 -9.02
C LEU A 16 -12.21 5.81 -9.83
N GLN A 17 -12.20 5.66 -11.15
CA GLN A 17 -11.48 6.52 -12.06
C GLN A 17 -12.46 7.38 -12.87
N ASP A 18 -12.48 8.68 -12.57
CA ASP A 18 -13.07 9.65 -13.49
C ASP A 18 -12.17 9.80 -14.72
N LYS A 19 -12.72 9.54 -15.91
CA LYS A 19 -12.02 9.58 -17.20
C LYS A 19 -11.49 10.98 -17.54
N ARG A 20 -12.03 12.04 -16.92
CA ARG A 20 -11.65 13.43 -17.18
C ARG A 20 -10.34 13.83 -16.50
N TYR A 21 -9.89 13.06 -15.50
CA TYR A 21 -8.75 13.43 -14.68
C TYR A 21 -7.67 12.36 -14.71
N LYS A 22 -6.40 12.79 -14.64
CA LYS A 22 -5.29 11.89 -14.34
C LYS A 22 -5.28 11.59 -12.84
N ASN A 23 -4.94 10.36 -12.48
CA ASN A 23 -4.81 9.99 -11.08
C ASN A 23 -3.45 10.47 -10.53
N ARG A 24 -3.46 11.46 -9.62
CA ARG A 24 -2.24 12.04 -9.03
C ARG A 24 -1.46 11.01 -8.20
N GLU A 25 -2.14 10.11 -7.51
CA GLU A 25 -1.49 9.05 -6.74
C GLU A 25 -0.67 8.13 -7.66
N LEU A 26 -1.25 7.68 -8.78
CA LEU A 26 -0.50 6.92 -9.79
C LEU A 26 0.72 7.69 -10.33
N GLN A 27 0.57 8.99 -10.59
CA GLN A 27 1.68 9.82 -11.07
C GLN A 27 2.81 9.90 -10.05
N THR A 28 2.50 10.15 -8.77
CA THR A 28 3.49 10.18 -7.70
C THR A 28 4.15 8.82 -7.53
N MET A 29 3.36 7.74 -7.48
CA MET A 29 3.85 6.38 -7.27
C MET A 29 4.78 5.90 -8.40
N ARG A 30 4.61 6.37 -9.64
CA ARG A 30 5.53 6.07 -10.74
C ARG A 30 6.90 6.73 -10.61
N LEU A 31 7.00 7.80 -9.81
CA LEU A 31 8.24 8.55 -9.58
C LEU A 31 8.92 8.14 -8.27
N LEU A 32 8.21 7.43 -7.38
CA LEU A 32 8.72 6.98 -6.10
C LEU A 32 9.55 5.70 -6.28
N ASP A 33 10.86 5.82 -6.04
CA ASP A 33 11.80 4.71 -5.95
C ASP A 33 12.63 4.89 -4.67
N HIS A 34 12.16 4.29 -3.57
CA HIS A 34 12.79 4.44 -2.26
C HIS A 34 12.52 3.23 -1.36
N PRO A 35 13.52 2.68 -0.65
CA PRO A 35 13.37 1.44 0.15
C PRO A 35 12.39 1.57 1.33
N ASN A 36 12.16 2.79 1.84
CA ASN A 36 11.19 3.05 2.91
C ASN A 36 9.81 3.52 2.41
N ALA A 37 9.55 3.46 1.11
CA ALA A 37 8.25 3.78 0.52
C ALA A 37 7.70 2.54 -0.22
N VAL A 38 6.40 2.27 -0.06
CA VAL A 38 5.74 1.14 -0.73
C VAL A 38 5.85 1.31 -2.25
N SER A 39 6.36 0.28 -2.92
CA SER A 39 6.58 0.29 -4.36
C SER A 39 5.29 0.02 -5.16
N LEU A 40 5.16 0.70 -6.31
CA LEU A 40 4.17 0.38 -7.34
C LEU A 40 4.74 -0.68 -8.27
N LYS A 41 4.13 -1.87 -8.30
CA LYS A 41 4.59 -2.99 -9.11
C LYS A 41 3.93 -3.04 -10.47
N HIS A 42 2.63 -2.75 -10.52
CA HIS A 42 1.84 -2.73 -11.74
C HIS A 42 0.61 -1.83 -11.55
N CYS A 43 -0.01 -1.40 -12.65
CA CYS A 43 -1.32 -0.76 -12.62
C CYS A 43 -2.17 -1.18 -13.82
N PHE A 44 -3.46 -1.35 -13.65
CA PHE A 44 -4.37 -1.68 -14.75
C PHE A 44 -5.77 -1.11 -14.53
N PHE A 45 -6.50 -0.87 -15.61
CA PHE A 45 -7.89 -0.45 -15.56
C PHE A 45 -8.82 -1.66 -15.60
N SER A 46 -9.96 -1.56 -14.92
CA SER A 46 -11.05 -2.54 -14.98
C SER A 46 -12.38 -1.82 -15.04
N THR A 47 -13.30 -2.30 -15.84
CA THR A 47 -14.66 -1.77 -15.93
C THR A 47 -15.63 -2.71 -15.20
N THR A 48 -16.62 -2.17 -14.51
CA THR A 48 -17.72 -2.97 -13.92
C THR A 48 -18.84 -3.19 -14.92
N GLU A 49 -19.81 -4.04 -14.58
CA GLU A 49 -21.05 -4.23 -15.37
C GLU A 49 -21.88 -2.95 -15.52
N LYS A 50 -21.65 -1.95 -14.67
CA LYS A 50 -22.32 -0.63 -14.71
C LYS A 50 -21.52 0.42 -15.48
N ASP A 51 -20.56 0.00 -16.30
CA ASP A 51 -19.64 0.87 -17.06
C ASP A 51 -18.79 1.83 -16.20
N GLU A 52 -18.63 1.53 -14.91
CA GLU A 52 -17.76 2.30 -14.02
C GLU A 52 -16.31 1.88 -14.22
N LEU A 53 -15.45 2.84 -14.55
CA LEU A 53 -14.02 2.63 -14.73
C LEU A 53 -13.31 2.68 -13.37
N TYR A 54 -12.47 1.69 -13.09
CA TYR A 54 -11.60 1.67 -11.93
C TYR A 54 -10.14 1.58 -12.35
N LEU A 55 -9.28 2.27 -11.62
CA LEU A 55 -7.84 2.08 -11.64
C LEU A 55 -7.45 1.15 -10.48
N ASN A 56 -6.70 0.10 -10.79
CA ASN A 56 -6.17 -0.85 -9.81
C ASN A 56 -4.66 -0.64 -9.70
N LEU A 57 -4.21 -0.20 -8.53
CA LEU A 57 -2.78 -0.09 -8.21
C LEU A 57 -2.33 -1.38 -7.53
N VAL A 58 -1.39 -2.09 -8.14
CA VAL A 58 -0.75 -3.28 -7.58
C VAL A 58 0.50 -2.81 -6.83
N LEU A 59 0.45 -2.94 -5.51
CA LEU A 59 1.43 -2.42 -4.58
C LEU A 59 2.16 -3.58 -3.88
N GLU A 60 3.36 -3.31 -3.42
CA GLU A 60 4.02 -4.15 -2.43
C GLU A 60 3.13 -4.40 -1.21
N TYR A 61 3.16 -5.63 -0.69
CA TYR A 61 2.42 -6.00 0.50
C TYR A 61 3.32 -5.92 1.73
N VAL A 62 2.93 -5.09 2.70
CA VAL A 62 3.54 -5.04 4.03
C VAL A 62 2.54 -5.60 5.05
N PRO A 63 2.93 -6.62 5.85
CA PRO A 63 1.97 -7.40 6.67
C PRO A 63 1.40 -6.66 7.88
N GLU A 64 2.15 -5.70 8.42
CA GLU A 64 1.82 -4.99 9.65
C GLU A 64 1.88 -3.49 9.47
N THR A 65 1.19 -2.76 10.36
CA THR A 65 1.24 -1.31 10.43
C THR A 65 1.71 -0.87 11.80
N VAL A 66 2.35 0.29 11.89
CA VAL A 66 2.73 0.88 13.18
C VAL A 66 1.53 0.98 14.13
N HIS A 67 0.34 1.28 13.60
CA HIS A 67 -0.89 1.29 14.38
C HIS A 67 -1.20 -0.06 15.06
N ARG A 68 -1.09 -1.17 14.32
CA ARG A 68 -1.32 -2.52 14.87
C ARG A 68 -0.30 -2.88 15.94
N VAL A 69 0.97 -2.55 15.71
CA VAL A 69 2.06 -2.79 16.66
C VAL A 69 1.83 -2.00 17.95
N VAL A 70 1.53 -0.70 17.85
CA VAL A 70 1.24 0.15 19.03
C VAL A 70 0.03 -0.38 19.80
N LYS A 71 -1.05 -0.76 19.10
CA LYS A 71 -2.26 -1.32 19.72
C LYS A 71 -1.98 -2.63 20.44
N HIS A 72 -1.08 -3.47 19.92
CA HIS A 72 -0.67 -4.72 20.57
C HIS A 72 0.00 -4.47 21.91
N TYR A 73 1.01 -3.58 21.96
CA TYR A 73 1.69 -3.21 23.21
C TYR A 73 0.72 -2.59 24.23
N ASN A 74 -0.17 -1.70 23.78
CA ASN A 74 -1.18 -1.10 24.66
C ASN A 74 -2.11 -2.15 25.30
N ARG A 75 -2.54 -3.18 24.54
CA ARG A 75 -3.37 -4.28 25.08
C ARG A 75 -2.65 -5.11 26.13
N MET A 76 -1.33 -5.20 26.05
CA MET A 76 -0.49 -5.87 27.03
C MET A 76 -0.14 -4.97 28.23
N ASN A 77 -0.67 -3.73 28.29
CA ASN A 77 -0.25 -2.70 29.25
C ASN A 77 1.27 -2.45 29.24
N GLN A 78 1.91 -2.62 28.09
CA GLN A 78 3.33 -2.37 27.89
C GLN A 78 3.53 -1.17 26.96
N ARG A 79 4.65 -0.48 27.12
CA ARG A 79 5.09 0.54 26.16
C ARG A 79 5.91 -0.12 25.05
N MET A 80 5.81 0.41 23.84
CA MET A 80 6.68 -0.02 22.74
C MET A 80 8.14 0.27 23.12
N PRO A 81 9.06 -0.71 23.00
CA PRO A 81 10.49 -0.49 23.23
C PRO A 81 11.04 0.70 22.44
N LEU A 82 11.86 1.53 23.09
CA LEU A 82 12.43 2.74 22.48
C LEU A 82 13.27 2.45 21.22
N ILE A 83 13.87 1.26 21.12
CA ILE A 83 14.60 0.86 19.92
C ILE A 83 13.68 0.83 18.68
N TYR A 84 12.45 0.30 18.80
CA TYR A 84 11.50 0.28 17.69
C TYR A 84 10.96 1.67 17.38
N VAL A 85 10.78 2.52 18.40
CA VAL A 85 10.43 3.92 18.18
C VAL A 85 11.49 4.57 17.28
N LYS A 86 12.77 4.46 17.67
CA LYS A 86 13.89 5.02 16.89
C LYS A 86 13.92 4.48 15.47
N LEU A 87 13.80 3.16 15.28
CA LEU A 87 13.83 2.53 13.96
C LEU A 87 12.66 2.97 13.05
N TYR A 88 11.45 3.08 13.58
CA TYR A 88 10.30 3.52 12.77
C TYR A 88 10.32 5.01 12.44
N THR A 89 10.88 5.84 13.32
CA THR A 89 10.94 7.29 13.11
C THR A 89 12.18 7.74 12.33
N TYR A 90 13.19 6.87 12.21
CA TYR A 90 14.41 7.19 11.48
C TYR A 90 14.14 7.19 9.97
N GLN A 91 14.39 8.33 9.34
CA GLN A 91 14.45 8.53 7.90
C GLN A 91 15.65 9.43 7.59
#